data_AF-A0A1Q6VPP4-F1
#
_entry.id   AF-A0A1Q6VPP4-F1
#
_cell.length_a   1.000
_cell.length_b   1.000
_cell.length_c   1.000
_cell.angle_alpha   90.00
_cell.angle_beta   90.00
_cell.angle_gamma   90.00
#
_symmetry.space_group_name_H-M   'P 1'
#
loop_
_entity.id
_entity.type
_entity.pdbx_description
1 polymer ?
#
loop_
_entity_poly.entity_id
_entity_poly.type
_entity_poly.pdbx_seq_one_letter_code
_entity_poly.pdbx_strand_id
1 'polypeptide(L)'
;MPNYFGQFEIVAETKNFIVTCDGDAEARVRAQNVAGVCESDLRLLNDLFSTNFEAGNTSDHTIWVNVLKHDPATTSNGFNYGYETEESSRIVLPRAFLPPPTPPPPADPPPVTPPNFINAVIEFPRFVFVAELAEILMDFTGYGWGAGNSMGEGLSNLLGALLHPAGYYDTNQGPRINPWLNGGGGPPPNPPRADFVTNTENTDKNIFSYGCAILFVNYLVSQLGHPLKNVIRAGGGTLSETYSRLTGQGASAAFPTFNALLQKHIGSFTSNNMLRDNIFPLFDPAQCKVVLTVGQPVETPVPADPAPVSFEVKPGIACPADKYDFFRQHQQVEVPIYARARGTASAVFRWEIEGVTVAVRNQFTNITVNVPSTVKNPDGKTQTIANMVNIQYGILDTWNGSVLYLKTLTSDGNCSLKITAAASEGTIGGDPEVSASDEAGLTTVFWLPGVEMKKAWKRCNPFYGTVDTTLWGLSARLSDLKNRPDPPSERTVLQVVEAVHQLDAAVVRYAKAGHLTTTEVMKQIGTVGGLRSKYPLAAEPDLTRLRIRTVEKGPESKKYDS
;
A
#
# COMPACT_ATOMS: atom_id res chain seq x y z
N MET A 1 -33.50 -12.37 34.19
CA MET A 1 -34.05 -10.99 34.04
C MET A 1 -34.73 -10.87 32.66
N PRO A 2 -36.06 -11.03 32.52
CA PRO A 2 -36.65 -11.27 31.19
C PRO A 2 -36.88 -10.05 30.28
N ASN A 3 -36.95 -8.83 30.82
CA ASN A 3 -37.56 -7.69 30.10
C ASN A 3 -36.60 -6.56 29.67
N TYR A 4 -35.28 -6.66 29.90
CA TYR A 4 -34.31 -5.65 29.43
C TYR A 4 -33.79 -5.93 28.00
N PHE A 5 -33.88 -7.18 27.54
CA PHE A 5 -33.37 -7.62 26.23
C PHE A 5 -34.35 -7.40 25.08
N GLY A 6 -35.63 -7.12 25.35
CA GLY A 6 -36.69 -7.04 24.32
C GLY A 6 -36.68 -5.80 23.41
N GLN A 7 -35.66 -4.93 23.53
CA GLN A 7 -35.53 -3.71 22.72
C GLN A 7 -34.45 -3.81 21.63
N PHE A 8 -33.53 -4.77 21.75
CA PHE A 8 -32.41 -4.94 20.83
C PHE A 8 -32.65 -6.13 19.91
N GLU A 9 -32.42 -5.94 18.61
CA GLU A 9 -32.32 -7.06 17.68
C GLU A 9 -30.94 -7.71 17.80
N ILE A 10 -30.90 -9.04 17.85
CA ILE A 10 -29.66 -9.82 17.71
C ILE A 10 -29.29 -9.90 16.23
N VAL A 11 -28.16 -9.30 15.88
CA VAL A 11 -27.64 -9.22 14.50
C VAL A 11 -26.68 -10.38 14.21
N ALA A 12 -25.89 -10.78 15.20
CA ALA A 12 -25.04 -11.96 15.13
C ALA A 12 -24.75 -12.53 16.54
N GLU A 13 -24.67 -13.85 16.62
CA GLU A 13 -24.04 -14.58 17.73
C GLU A 13 -22.80 -15.28 17.16
N THR A 14 -21.66 -15.07 17.80
CA THR A 14 -20.36 -15.65 17.42
C THR A 14 -19.82 -16.47 18.59
N LYS A 15 -18.55 -16.91 18.54
CA LYS A 15 -17.97 -17.69 19.64
C LYS A 15 -17.80 -16.81 20.89
N ASN A 16 -17.38 -15.56 20.69
CA ASN A 16 -16.97 -14.66 21.76
C ASN A 16 -17.88 -13.43 21.91
N PHE A 17 -18.76 -13.15 20.95
CA PHE A 17 -19.60 -11.95 20.93
C PHE A 17 -21.09 -12.23 20.67
N ILE A 18 -21.94 -11.44 21.33
CA ILE A 18 -23.32 -11.20 20.91
C ILE A 18 -23.37 -9.77 20.37
N VAL A 19 -23.72 -9.59 19.10
CA VAL A 19 -23.77 -8.27 18.44
C VAL A 19 -25.23 -7.91 18.16
N THR A 20 -25.64 -6.72 18.60
CA THR A 20 -27.04 -6.29 18.62
C THR A 20 -27.25 -4.86 18.13
N CYS A 21 -28.48 -4.49 17.75
CA CYS A 21 -28.82 -3.12 17.36
C CYS A 21 -30.22 -2.63 17.77
N ASP A 22 -30.40 -1.31 17.89
CA ASP A 22 -31.66 -0.61 18.22
C ASP A 22 -32.72 -0.61 17.09
N GLY A 23 -33.01 -1.75 16.46
CA GLY A 23 -34.10 -1.91 15.48
C GLY A 23 -34.09 -0.97 14.25
N ASP A 24 -33.01 -0.22 14.06
CA ASP A 24 -32.83 0.81 13.04
C ASP A 24 -31.95 0.29 11.90
N ALA A 25 -32.31 0.58 10.66
CA ALA A 25 -31.63 0.02 9.48
C ALA A 25 -30.15 0.44 9.38
N GLU A 26 -29.79 1.64 9.83
CA GLU A 26 -28.41 2.13 9.84
C GLU A 26 -27.60 1.44 10.95
N ALA A 27 -28.18 1.39 12.16
CA ALA A 27 -27.58 0.68 13.30
C ALA A 27 -27.36 -0.81 12.99
N ARG A 28 -28.30 -1.45 12.28
CA ARG A 28 -28.16 -2.84 11.81
C ARG A 28 -26.98 -3.01 10.87
N VAL A 29 -26.78 -2.10 9.91
CA VAL A 29 -25.64 -2.17 8.97
C VAL A 29 -24.32 -1.98 9.73
N ARG A 30 -24.24 -1.05 10.68
CA ARG A 30 -23.05 -0.91 11.54
C ARG A 30 -22.79 -2.17 12.37
N ALA A 31 -23.83 -2.79 12.94
CA ALA A 31 -23.73 -4.06 13.67
C ALA A 31 -23.25 -5.21 12.77
N GLN A 32 -23.73 -5.31 11.53
CA GLN A 32 -23.25 -6.28 10.55
C GLN A 32 -21.77 -6.05 10.19
N ASN A 33 -21.36 -4.79 10.05
CA ASN A 33 -19.96 -4.45 9.77
C ASN A 33 -19.03 -4.90 10.90
N VAL A 34 -19.40 -4.70 12.17
CA VAL A 34 -18.65 -5.15 13.34
C VAL A 34 -18.66 -6.68 13.46
N ALA A 35 -19.83 -7.31 13.34
CA ALA A 35 -19.98 -8.77 13.41
C ALA A 35 -19.08 -9.50 12.39
N GLY A 36 -18.92 -8.93 11.19
CA GLY A 36 -18.07 -9.49 10.14
C GLY A 36 -16.56 -9.50 10.43
N VAL A 37 -16.07 -8.80 11.47
CA VAL A 37 -14.63 -8.71 11.81
C VAL A 37 -14.30 -9.01 13.27
N CYS A 38 -15.26 -8.93 14.19
CA CYS A 38 -15.05 -9.01 15.64
C CYS A 38 -14.17 -10.19 16.10
N GLU A 39 -14.37 -11.38 15.53
CA GLU A 39 -13.58 -12.58 15.84
C GLU A 39 -12.14 -12.51 15.30
N SER A 40 -11.90 -11.90 14.14
CA SER A 40 -10.53 -11.68 13.63
C SER A 40 -9.79 -10.63 14.44
N ASP A 41 -10.48 -9.55 14.85
CA ASP A 41 -9.85 -8.48 15.61
C ASP A 41 -9.51 -8.97 17.03
N LEU A 42 -10.43 -9.71 17.68
CA LEU A 42 -10.16 -10.35 18.96
C LEU A 42 -8.96 -11.31 18.89
N ARG A 43 -8.78 -12.07 17.80
CA ARG A 43 -7.58 -12.92 17.63
C ARG A 43 -6.29 -12.12 17.54
N LEU A 44 -6.29 -11.00 16.81
CA LEU A 44 -5.13 -10.12 16.71
C LEU A 44 -4.81 -9.46 18.06
N LEU A 45 -5.84 -8.98 18.78
CA LEU A 45 -5.67 -8.44 20.13
C LEU A 45 -5.22 -9.50 21.14
N ASN A 46 -5.68 -10.75 21.03
CA ASN A 46 -5.21 -11.86 21.88
C ASN A 46 -3.70 -12.13 21.74
N ASP A 47 -3.10 -12.13 20.52
CA ASP A 47 -1.63 -12.21 20.39
C ASP A 47 -0.94 -10.97 20.98
N LEU A 48 -1.51 -9.78 20.85
CA LEU A 48 -0.90 -8.57 21.43
C LEU A 48 -0.88 -8.62 22.97
N PHE A 49 -2.04 -8.85 23.58
CA PHE A 49 -2.25 -8.88 25.04
C PHE A 49 -1.85 -10.21 25.71
N SER A 50 -1.46 -11.24 24.94
CA SER A 50 -1.19 -12.59 25.48
C SER A 50 -2.39 -13.28 26.13
N THR A 51 -3.60 -12.88 25.76
CA THR A 51 -4.86 -13.39 26.31
C THR A 51 -5.41 -14.55 25.49
N ASN A 52 -6.38 -15.27 26.04
CA ASN A 52 -6.99 -16.43 25.38
C ASN A 52 -8.53 -16.40 25.52
N PHE A 53 -9.13 -15.22 25.33
CA PHE A 53 -10.59 -15.05 25.30
C PHE A 53 -11.21 -16.01 24.28
N GLU A 54 -10.57 -16.19 23.12
CA GLU A 54 -11.09 -17.04 22.06
C GLU A 54 -11.20 -18.53 22.41
N ALA A 55 -10.61 -19.00 23.53
CA ALA A 55 -10.75 -20.37 24.00
C ALA A 55 -11.81 -20.55 25.10
N GLY A 56 -12.50 -19.49 25.54
CA GLY A 56 -13.46 -19.55 26.66
C GLY A 56 -12.79 -19.71 28.02
N ASN A 57 -11.52 -19.28 28.16
CA ASN A 57 -10.71 -19.47 29.37
C ASN A 57 -10.72 -18.26 30.33
N THR A 58 -11.65 -17.32 30.16
CA THR A 58 -11.68 -16.05 30.92
C THR A 58 -13.06 -15.77 31.53
N SER A 59 -14.15 -15.95 30.79
CA SER A 59 -15.53 -15.90 31.30
C SER A 59 -16.42 -16.91 30.56
N ASP A 60 -17.43 -17.45 31.25
CA ASP A 60 -18.52 -18.24 30.63
C ASP A 60 -19.47 -17.35 29.78
N HIS A 61 -19.26 -16.04 29.81
CA HIS A 61 -20.10 -15.02 29.18
C HIS A 61 -19.43 -14.40 27.95
N THR A 62 -20.17 -14.32 26.85
CA THR A 62 -19.75 -13.61 25.62
C THR A 62 -19.77 -12.10 25.82
N ILE A 63 -18.93 -11.36 25.10
CA ILE A 63 -18.91 -9.89 25.13
C ILE A 63 -20.14 -9.36 24.38
N TRP A 64 -20.93 -8.49 25.00
CA TRP A 64 -22.11 -7.92 24.39
C TRP A 64 -21.79 -6.59 23.71
N VAL A 65 -22.01 -6.51 22.39
CA VAL A 65 -21.88 -5.28 21.59
C VAL A 65 -23.28 -4.72 21.27
N ASN A 66 -23.57 -3.52 21.75
CA ASN A 66 -24.79 -2.77 21.44
C ASN A 66 -24.51 -1.65 20.44
N VAL A 67 -25.00 -1.78 19.22
CA VAL A 67 -24.96 -0.71 18.21
C VAL A 67 -26.25 0.08 18.28
N LEU A 68 -26.20 1.23 18.95
CA LEU A 68 -27.38 2.06 19.12
C LEU A 68 -27.71 2.80 17.82
N LYS A 69 -28.95 3.28 17.71
CA LYS A 69 -29.31 4.24 16.67
C LYS A 69 -28.40 5.47 16.77
N HIS A 70 -27.96 6.01 15.62
CA HIS A 70 -27.12 7.20 15.62
C HIS A 70 -27.80 8.37 16.35
N ASP A 71 -27.20 8.76 17.48
CA ASP A 71 -27.51 10.01 18.17
C ASP A 71 -26.63 11.15 17.61
N PRO A 72 -27.20 12.24 17.06
CA PRO A 72 -26.42 13.42 16.65
C PRO A 72 -26.03 14.34 17.82
N ALA A 73 -26.56 14.14 19.03
CA ALA A 73 -26.24 14.92 20.22
C ALA A 73 -25.06 14.35 21.03
N THR A 74 -24.74 13.05 20.89
CA THR A 74 -23.59 12.46 21.58
C THR A 74 -22.25 12.89 20.98
N THR A 75 -21.27 13.14 21.86
CA THR A 75 -19.86 13.33 21.49
C THR A 75 -19.05 12.03 21.58
N SER A 76 -19.58 10.99 22.24
CA SER A 76 -18.96 9.67 22.33
C SER A 76 -19.11 8.93 21.00
N ASN A 77 -18.01 8.31 20.54
CA ASN A 77 -18.05 7.38 19.41
C ASN A 77 -18.43 5.98 19.87
N GLY A 78 -17.90 5.58 21.03
CA GLY A 78 -18.15 4.36 21.77
C GLY A 78 -17.96 4.58 23.28
N PHE A 79 -18.28 3.55 24.05
CA PHE A 79 -17.80 3.35 25.42
C PHE A 79 -17.94 1.88 25.81
N ASN A 80 -17.17 1.44 26.80
CA ASN A 80 -17.23 0.11 27.40
C ASN A 80 -17.49 0.19 28.92
N TYR A 81 -17.75 -0.95 29.53
CA TYR A 81 -17.99 -1.09 30.98
C TYR A 81 -16.81 -1.75 31.73
N GLY A 82 -15.65 -1.92 31.09
CA GLY A 82 -14.54 -2.70 31.64
C GLY A 82 -14.73 -4.21 31.46
N TYR A 83 -13.84 -4.98 32.11
CA TYR A 83 -13.91 -6.44 32.14
C TYR A 83 -14.81 -6.93 33.28
N GLU A 84 -15.65 -7.92 32.98
CA GLU A 84 -16.63 -8.47 33.92
C GLU A 84 -16.39 -9.98 34.12
N THR A 85 -16.39 -10.41 35.38
CA THR A 85 -16.15 -11.81 35.77
C THR A 85 -17.43 -12.60 36.02
N GLU A 86 -18.52 -11.93 36.39
CA GLU A 86 -19.82 -12.55 36.74
C GLU A 86 -20.90 -12.34 35.67
N GLU A 87 -20.63 -11.52 34.65
CA GLU A 87 -21.54 -11.30 33.51
C GLU A 87 -20.80 -10.98 32.20
N SER A 88 -21.56 -10.70 31.14
CA SER A 88 -21.04 -10.27 29.84
C SER A 88 -20.44 -8.86 29.92
N SER A 89 -19.13 -8.73 29.71
CA SER A 89 -18.50 -7.43 29.45
C SER A 89 -19.16 -6.75 28.25
N ARG A 90 -19.26 -5.42 28.26
CA ARG A 90 -20.18 -4.69 27.37
C ARG A 90 -19.53 -3.52 26.65
N ILE A 91 -19.80 -3.42 25.35
CA ILE A 91 -19.39 -2.34 24.45
C ILE A 91 -20.64 -1.68 23.86
N VAL A 92 -20.68 -0.35 23.78
CA VAL A 92 -21.80 0.42 23.23
C VAL A 92 -21.30 1.39 22.15
N LEU A 93 -21.93 1.37 20.97
CA LEU A 93 -21.57 2.18 19.80
C LEU A 93 -22.70 3.15 19.42
N PRO A 94 -22.83 4.32 20.08
CA PRO A 94 -23.96 5.24 19.92
C PRO A 94 -23.95 6.08 18.63
N ARG A 95 -22.84 6.08 17.88
CA ARG A 95 -22.61 7.04 16.80
C ARG A 95 -22.31 6.39 15.45
N ALA A 96 -22.81 7.01 14.38
CA ALA A 96 -22.43 6.71 13.01
C ALA A 96 -21.45 7.78 12.48
N PHE A 97 -20.65 7.40 11.48
CA PHE A 97 -19.96 8.39 10.66
C PHE A 97 -20.88 8.84 9.52
N LEU A 98 -21.15 10.14 9.46
CA LEU A 98 -21.88 10.75 8.35
C LEU A 98 -20.87 11.42 7.41
N PRO A 99 -20.76 10.99 6.14
CA PRO A 99 -19.80 11.57 5.22
C PRO A 99 -20.19 13.01 4.86
N PRO A 100 -19.22 13.91 4.62
CA PRO A 100 -19.51 15.26 4.15
C PRO A 100 -20.15 15.24 2.75
N PRO A 101 -20.80 16.34 2.31
CA PRO A 101 -21.35 16.45 0.96
C PRO A 101 -20.30 16.13 -0.11
N THR A 102 -20.72 15.48 -1.19
CA THR A 102 -19.82 15.13 -2.30
C THR A 102 -19.13 16.39 -2.84
N PRO A 103 -17.78 16.41 -2.90
CA PRO A 103 -17.05 17.57 -3.40
C PRO A 103 -17.34 17.83 -4.90
N PRO A 104 -17.04 19.05 -5.39
CA PRO A 104 -17.04 19.34 -6.83
C PRO A 104 -16.09 18.41 -7.62
N PRO A 105 -16.13 18.41 -8.97
CA PRO A 105 -15.27 17.57 -9.79
C PRO A 105 -13.79 17.64 -9.37
N PRO A 106 -13.03 16.54 -9.49
CA PRO A 106 -11.62 16.53 -9.10
C PRO A 106 -10.84 17.68 -9.73
N ALA A 107 -9.94 18.30 -8.95
CA ALA A 107 -8.92 19.16 -9.51
C ALA A 107 -8.05 18.37 -10.51
N ASP A 108 -7.39 19.07 -11.45
CA ASP A 108 -6.50 18.47 -12.43
C ASP A 108 -5.07 19.04 -12.23
N PRO A 109 -4.07 18.24 -11.82
CA PRO A 109 -4.10 16.79 -11.63
C PRO A 109 -4.98 16.31 -10.46
N PRO A 110 -5.54 15.08 -10.54
CA PRO A 110 -6.44 14.52 -9.52
C PRO A 110 -5.74 14.40 -8.16
N PRO A 111 -6.37 14.83 -7.05
CA PRO A 111 -5.82 14.68 -5.71
C PRO A 111 -5.37 13.24 -5.43
N VAL A 112 -4.27 13.09 -4.68
CA VAL A 112 -3.72 11.78 -4.33
C VAL A 112 -4.71 11.04 -3.41
N THR A 113 -5.54 10.19 -4.03
CA THR A 113 -6.68 9.43 -3.47
C THR A 113 -7.46 10.18 -2.38
N PRO A 114 -8.54 10.93 -2.72
CA PRO A 114 -9.39 11.55 -1.69
C PRO A 114 -9.95 10.50 -0.72
N PRO A 115 -10.31 10.89 0.52
CA PRO A 115 -10.83 9.96 1.52
C PRO A 115 -11.95 9.10 0.95
N ASN A 116 -11.83 7.78 1.09
CA ASN A 116 -12.84 6.87 0.56
C ASN A 116 -14.00 6.81 1.56
N PHE A 117 -14.86 7.82 1.53
CA PHE A 117 -15.95 7.96 2.49
C PHE A 117 -16.91 6.76 2.51
N ILE A 118 -17.05 6.01 1.40
CA ILE A 118 -17.82 4.76 1.36
C ILE A 118 -17.16 3.70 2.26
N ASN A 119 -15.85 3.55 2.17
CA ASN A 119 -15.09 2.65 3.05
C ASN A 119 -15.04 3.17 4.49
N ALA A 120 -14.94 4.49 4.69
CA ALA A 120 -14.90 5.12 6.01
C ALA A 120 -16.19 4.86 6.83
N VAL A 121 -17.37 4.88 6.19
CA VAL A 121 -18.66 4.52 6.83
C VAL A 121 -18.67 3.07 7.32
N ILE A 122 -18.05 2.14 6.58
CA ILE A 122 -17.95 0.72 6.95
C ILE A 122 -16.95 0.51 8.10
N GLU A 123 -15.79 1.18 8.02
CA GLU A 123 -14.68 0.98 8.94
C GLU A 123 -14.82 1.76 10.26
N PHE A 124 -15.59 2.87 10.30
CA PHE A 124 -15.79 3.66 11.52
C PHE A 124 -16.27 2.83 12.74
N PRO A 125 -17.38 2.06 12.68
CA PRO A 125 -17.83 1.27 13.83
C PRO A 125 -16.83 0.17 14.22
N ARG A 126 -16.00 -0.31 13.28
CA ARG A 126 -14.95 -1.31 13.53
C ARG A 126 -13.78 -0.71 14.28
N PHE A 127 -13.31 0.48 13.85
CA PHE A 127 -12.32 1.28 14.58
C PHE A 127 -12.74 1.48 16.04
N VAL A 128 -13.97 1.92 16.28
CA VAL A 128 -14.47 2.15 17.64
C VAL A 128 -14.53 0.83 18.40
N PHE A 129 -15.16 -0.21 17.85
CA PHE A 129 -15.21 -1.53 18.48
C PHE A 129 -13.83 -2.05 18.93
N VAL A 130 -12.79 -1.91 18.10
CA VAL A 130 -11.43 -2.35 18.45
C VAL A 130 -10.82 -1.51 19.58
N ALA A 131 -11.07 -0.19 19.63
CA ALA A 131 -10.62 0.64 20.73
C ALA A 131 -11.28 0.20 22.05
N GLU A 132 -12.61 0.10 22.07
CA GLU A 132 -13.38 -0.33 23.25
C GLU A 132 -13.01 -1.76 23.72
N LEU A 133 -12.79 -2.68 22.78
CA LEU A 133 -12.35 -4.05 23.10
C LEU A 133 -10.92 -4.09 23.65
N ALA A 134 -10.02 -3.24 23.15
CA ALA A 134 -8.67 -3.16 23.67
C ALA A 134 -8.66 -2.73 25.15
N GLU A 135 -9.57 -1.84 25.56
CA GLU A 135 -9.70 -1.39 26.96
C GLU A 135 -10.17 -2.50 27.90
N ILE A 136 -11.15 -3.31 27.48
CA ILE A 136 -11.55 -4.52 28.22
C ILE A 136 -10.36 -5.48 28.40
N LEU A 137 -9.49 -5.62 27.38
CA LEU A 137 -8.30 -6.47 27.47
C LEU A 137 -7.17 -5.85 28.32
N MET A 138 -7.06 -4.51 28.36
CA MET A 138 -6.15 -3.82 29.27
C MET A 138 -6.53 -4.04 30.74
N ASP A 139 -7.83 -3.92 31.05
CA ASP A 139 -8.39 -4.18 32.37
C ASP A 139 -8.20 -5.65 32.78
N PHE A 140 -8.60 -6.59 31.90
CA PHE A 140 -8.39 -8.03 32.12
C PHE A 140 -6.94 -8.42 32.41
N THR A 141 -5.98 -7.88 31.65
CA THR A 141 -4.56 -8.27 31.78
C THR A 141 -3.87 -7.65 32.99
N GLY A 142 -4.36 -6.52 33.50
CA GLY A 142 -3.75 -5.82 34.63
C GLY A 142 -2.32 -5.33 34.37
N TYR A 143 -1.88 -5.21 33.11
CA TYR A 143 -0.49 -4.80 32.78
C TYR A 143 -0.17 -3.34 33.16
N GLY A 144 -1.16 -2.54 33.55
CA GLY A 144 -1.03 -1.16 34.05
C GLY A 144 -1.62 -0.10 33.14
N TRP A 145 -2.03 -0.47 31.92
CA TRP A 145 -2.77 0.43 31.01
C TRP A 145 -4.17 0.71 31.57
N GLY A 146 -4.33 1.75 32.37
CA GLY A 146 -5.65 2.14 32.85
C GLY A 146 -6.51 2.70 31.71
N ALA A 147 -7.59 2.01 31.33
CA ALA A 147 -8.48 2.41 30.24
C ALA A 147 -8.98 3.85 30.39
N GLY A 148 -9.51 4.21 31.57
CA GLY A 148 -9.95 5.57 31.93
C GLY A 148 -8.82 6.60 32.13
N ASN A 149 -7.56 6.25 31.85
CA ASN A 149 -6.39 7.13 31.92
C ASN A 149 -5.86 7.43 30.52
N SER A 150 -5.11 8.52 30.36
CA SER A 150 -4.67 8.97 29.03
C SER A 150 -3.74 7.99 28.29
N MET A 151 -3.05 7.10 29.01
CA MET A 151 -2.25 6.04 28.40
C MET A 151 -3.10 4.85 27.88
N GLY A 152 -4.26 4.60 28.48
CA GLY A 152 -5.21 3.57 28.03
C GLY A 152 -5.92 4.01 26.76
N GLU A 153 -6.61 5.15 26.80
CA GLU A 153 -7.21 5.83 25.63
C GLU A 153 -6.20 6.00 24.49
N GLY A 154 -4.93 6.30 24.81
CA GLY A 154 -3.87 6.38 23.82
C GLY A 154 -3.52 5.05 23.15
N LEU A 155 -3.50 3.94 23.91
CA LEU A 155 -3.26 2.61 23.38
C LEU A 155 -4.48 2.07 22.61
N SER A 156 -5.70 2.32 23.09
CA SER A 156 -6.94 1.85 22.47
C SER A 156 -7.15 2.48 21.09
N ASN A 157 -6.94 3.80 20.99
CA ASN A 157 -6.97 4.51 19.71
C ASN A 157 -5.85 4.07 18.76
N LEU A 158 -4.64 3.80 19.25
CA LEU A 158 -3.54 3.28 18.44
C LEU A 158 -3.91 1.91 17.83
N LEU A 159 -4.52 1.02 18.62
CA LEU A 159 -4.94 -0.31 18.17
C LEU A 159 -6.11 -0.24 17.19
N GLY A 160 -7.11 0.61 17.46
CA GLY A 160 -8.20 0.90 16.53
C GLY A 160 -7.67 1.46 15.19
N ALA A 161 -6.75 2.41 15.23
CA ALA A 161 -6.13 2.99 14.02
C ALA A 161 -5.20 2.02 13.28
N LEU A 162 -4.64 1.01 13.98
CA LEU A 162 -3.81 -0.04 13.39
C LEU A 162 -4.65 -1.06 12.60
N LEU A 163 -5.79 -1.50 13.15
CA LEU A 163 -6.65 -2.50 12.50
C LEU A 163 -7.62 -1.87 11.49
N HIS A 164 -8.18 -0.69 11.80
CA HIS A 164 -9.18 0.00 10.96
C HIS A 164 -8.75 1.45 10.60
N PRO A 165 -7.64 1.64 9.88
CA PRO A 165 -7.08 2.96 9.60
C PRO A 165 -8.05 3.89 8.85
N ALA A 166 -8.88 3.37 7.93
CA ALA A 166 -9.88 4.20 7.25
C ALA A 166 -11.02 4.63 8.20
N GLY A 167 -11.38 3.80 9.18
CA GLY A 167 -12.38 4.12 10.20
C GLY A 167 -11.94 5.24 11.15
N TYR A 168 -10.64 5.51 11.23
CA TYR A 168 -10.03 6.52 12.09
C TYR A 168 -9.57 7.78 11.34
N TYR A 169 -8.81 7.62 10.25
CA TYR A 169 -8.21 8.74 9.52
C TYR A 169 -9.15 9.36 8.48
N ASP A 170 -9.90 8.56 7.73
CA ASP A 170 -10.81 9.07 6.67
C ASP A 170 -12.11 9.67 7.27
N THR A 171 -12.31 9.50 8.58
CA THR A 171 -13.44 9.99 9.40
C THR A 171 -13.07 11.17 10.29
N ASN A 172 -11.84 11.70 10.16
CA ASN A 172 -11.31 12.81 10.94
C ASN A 172 -11.32 12.57 12.48
N GLN A 173 -11.15 11.31 12.93
CA GLN A 173 -10.96 10.97 14.35
C GLN A 173 -9.50 11.14 14.80
N GLY A 174 -8.57 11.21 13.85
CA GLY A 174 -7.19 11.57 14.06
C GLY A 174 -6.55 12.13 12.78
N PRO A 175 -5.23 12.39 12.79
CA PRO A 175 -4.29 12.05 13.86
C PRO A 175 -4.46 12.89 15.14
N ARG A 176 -4.55 12.21 16.28
CA ARG A 176 -4.72 12.78 17.63
C ARG A 176 -3.41 13.31 18.22
N ILE A 177 -2.26 13.07 17.60
CA ILE A 177 -0.98 13.64 18.06
C ILE A 177 -0.89 15.17 17.85
N ASN A 178 -1.58 15.73 16.85
CA ASN A 178 -1.39 17.14 16.44
C ASN A 178 -1.74 18.16 17.54
N PRO A 179 -2.84 18.03 18.32
CA PRO A 179 -3.09 18.89 19.48
C PRO A 179 -1.95 18.88 20.50
N TRP A 180 -1.43 17.71 20.85
CA TRP A 180 -0.28 17.60 21.77
C TRP A 180 0.99 18.28 21.21
N LEU A 181 1.30 18.05 19.93
CA LEU A 181 2.46 18.66 19.26
C LEU A 181 2.41 20.18 19.28
N ASN A 182 1.22 20.78 19.16
CA ASN A 182 1.05 22.23 19.01
C ASN A 182 0.68 22.97 20.32
N GLY A 183 0.26 22.24 21.35
CA GLY A 183 -0.32 22.84 22.56
C GLY A 183 -1.71 23.43 22.28
N GLY A 184 -2.31 24.04 23.30
CA GLY A 184 -3.67 24.57 23.18
C GLY A 184 -4.08 25.58 24.25
N GLY A 185 -5.04 26.43 23.88
CA GLY A 185 -5.67 27.37 24.79
C GLY A 185 -6.70 26.68 25.69
N GLY A 186 -6.56 26.89 27.00
CA GLY A 186 -7.44 26.41 28.05
C GLY A 186 -6.94 26.92 29.42
N PRO A 187 -7.71 26.77 30.51
CA PRO A 187 -7.23 26.99 31.86
C PRO A 187 -6.99 25.66 32.61
N PRO A 188 -5.74 25.27 32.93
CA PRO A 188 -4.48 25.89 32.52
C PRO A 188 -4.15 25.61 31.03
N PRO A 189 -3.29 26.43 30.39
CA PRO A 189 -2.91 26.22 28.99
C PRO A 189 -1.94 25.04 28.88
N ASN A 190 -2.16 24.17 27.90
CA ASN A 190 -1.25 23.06 27.63
C ASN A 190 -0.13 23.53 26.70
N PRO A 191 1.14 23.55 27.16
CA PRO A 191 2.26 23.94 26.30
C PRO A 191 2.50 22.88 25.20
N PRO A 192 3.10 23.26 24.07
CA PRO A 192 3.49 22.33 23.01
C PRO A 192 4.38 21.22 23.58
N ARG A 193 3.97 19.96 23.35
CA ARG A 193 4.63 18.74 23.86
C ARG A 193 4.84 18.73 25.38
N ALA A 194 3.80 19.03 26.15
CA ALA A 194 3.80 18.83 27.61
C ALA A 194 4.16 17.37 27.99
N ASP A 195 4.85 17.18 29.12
CA ASP A 195 5.30 15.85 29.56
C ASP A 195 4.17 15.05 30.22
N PHE A 196 3.41 14.32 29.39
CA PHE A 196 2.46 13.30 29.83
C PHE A 196 3.07 11.88 29.87
N VAL A 197 4.38 11.75 29.56
CA VAL A 197 5.10 10.46 29.61
C VAL A 197 5.49 10.12 31.04
N THR A 198 6.02 11.10 31.76
CA THR A 198 6.27 11.02 33.21
C THR A 198 4.99 11.25 34.00
N ASN A 199 4.13 12.18 33.55
CA ASN A 199 2.91 12.60 34.23
C ASN A 199 1.67 12.12 33.49
N THR A 200 1.46 10.79 33.44
CA THR A 200 0.21 10.23 32.89
C THR A 200 -0.99 10.75 33.68
N GLU A 201 -2.03 11.19 32.97
CA GLU A 201 -3.24 11.73 33.61
C GLU A 201 -4.26 10.62 33.86
N ASN A 202 -4.93 10.71 35.01
CA ASN A 202 -6.05 9.85 35.38
C ASN A 202 -7.37 10.27 34.69
N THR A 203 -7.29 10.61 33.40
CA THR A 203 -8.45 10.82 32.52
C THR A 203 -8.12 10.53 31.05
N ASP A 204 -9.06 9.86 30.42
CA ASP A 204 -9.27 9.63 28.99
C ASP A 204 -9.68 10.90 28.20
N LYS A 205 -10.13 11.99 28.84
CA LYS A 205 -10.78 13.11 28.13
C LYS A 205 -9.82 14.16 27.57
N ASN A 206 -8.54 14.10 27.92
CA ASN A 206 -7.55 15.10 27.52
C ASN A 206 -6.80 14.69 26.25
N ILE A 207 -7.18 15.26 25.11
CA ILE A 207 -6.54 15.00 23.80
C ILE A 207 -5.05 15.34 23.74
N PHE A 208 -4.58 16.29 24.55
CA PHE A 208 -3.16 16.59 24.65
C PHE A 208 -2.41 15.43 25.32
N SER A 209 -3.06 14.73 26.25
CA SER A 209 -2.48 13.65 27.05
C SER A 209 -2.47 12.31 26.31
N TYR A 210 -3.62 11.89 25.77
CA TYR A 210 -3.66 10.65 24.98
C TYR A 210 -2.97 10.82 23.61
N GLY A 211 -2.94 12.03 23.04
CA GLY A 211 -2.12 12.33 21.87
C GLY A 211 -0.62 12.13 22.13
N CYS A 212 -0.13 12.47 23.33
CA CYS A 212 1.23 12.16 23.76
C CYS A 212 1.46 10.64 23.84
N ALA A 213 0.52 9.92 24.47
CA ALA A 213 0.59 8.47 24.64
C ALA A 213 0.65 7.72 23.30
N ILE A 214 -0.20 8.06 22.34
CA ILE A 214 -0.20 7.48 20.99
C ILE A 214 1.18 7.65 20.34
N LEU A 215 1.76 8.86 20.37
CA LEU A 215 3.05 9.09 19.74
C LEU A 215 4.20 8.39 20.49
N PHE A 216 4.14 8.33 21.82
CA PHE A 216 5.16 7.68 22.63
C PHE A 216 5.17 6.15 22.42
N VAL A 217 4.00 5.50 22.32
CA VAL A 217 3.93 4.07 21.96
C VAL A 217 4.48 3.85 20.54
N ASN A 218 4.18 4.74 19.58
CA ASN A 218 4.78 4.68 18.25
C ASN A 218 6.30 4.90 18.27
N TYR A 219 6.85 5.71 19.18
CA TYR A 219 8.30 5.84 19.40
C TYR A 219 8.91 4.52 19.90
N LEU A 220 8.33 3.90 20.93
CA LEU A 220 8.78 2.59 21.42
C LEU A 220 8.79 1.52 20.31
N VAL A 221 7.74 1.49 19.48
CA VAL A 221 7.59 0.47 18.42
C VAL A 221 8.44 0.78 17.18
N SER A 222 8.30 1.97 16.62
CA SER A 222 8.79 2.30 15.28
C SER A 222 10.13 3.04 15.28
N GLN A 223 10.50 3.74 16.36
CA GLN A 223 11.83 4.34 16.51
C GLN A 223 12.81 3.38 17.18
N LEU A 224 12.43 2.78 18.31
CA LEU A 224 13.29 1.88 19.08
C LEU A 224 13.22 0.42 18.62
N GLY A 225 12.24 0.06 17.78
CA GLY A 225 12.12 -1.27 17.19
C GLY A 225 11.55 -2.34 18.13
N HIS A 226 10.94 -1.97 19.27
CA HIS A 226 10.31 -2.95 20.15
C HIS A 226 9.01 -3.50 19.52
N PRO A 227 8.80 -4.83 19.45
CA PRO A 227 7.52 -5.38 18.99
C PRO A 227 6.35 -4.85 19.83
N LEU A 228 5.25 -4.44 19.19
CA LEU A 228 4.09 -3.84 19.87
C LEU A 228 3.56 -4.70 21.04
N LYS A 229 3.53 -6.03 20.87
CA LYS A 229 3.15 -6.93 21.97
C LYS A 229 4.07 -6.89 23.18
N ASN A 230 5.37 -6.66 22.98
CA ASN A 230 6.29 -6.47 24.09
C ASN A 230 6.01 -5.13 24.80
N VAL A 231 5.67 -4.08 24.05
CA VAL A 231 5.30 -2.77 24.62
C VAL A 231 4.04 -2.87 25.48
N ILE A 232 3.00 -3.52 24.97
CA ILE A 232 1.73 -3.76 25.67
C ILE A 232 1.96 -4.58 26.95
N ARG A 233 2.68 -5.71 26.85
CA ARG A 233 2.94 -6.61 27.98
C ARG A 233 3.92 -6.06 29.02
N ALA A 234 4.78 -5.12 28.64
CA ALA A 234 5.64 -4.43 29.60
C ALA A 234 4.82 -3.54 30.54
N GLY A 235 3.96 -2.70 29.96
CA GLY A 235 3.02 -1.82 30.68
C GLY A 235 3.66 -0.99 31.81
N GLY A 236 2.84 -0.45 32.69
CA GLY A 236 3.27 0.43 33.77
C GLY A 236 2.17 1.34 34.27
N GLY A 237 2.36 1.95 35.44
CA GLY A 237 1.47 3.01 35.93
C GLY A 237 1.65 4.34 35.17
N THR A 238 2.74 4.46 34.41
CA THR A 238 3.02 5.57 33.49
C THR A 238 3.73 5.05 32.23
N LEU A 239 3.72 5.85 31.16
CA LEU A 239 4.49 5.57 29.95
C LEU A 239 6.01 5.51 30.22
N SER A 240 6.50 6.29 31.20
CA SER A 240 7.90 6.27 31.62
C SER A 240 8.32 4.94 32.28
N GLU A 241 7.40 4.27 32.98
CA GLU A 241 7.61 2.91 33.49
C GLU A 241 7.64 1.88 32.36
N THR A 242 6.73 1.97 31.39
CA THR A 242 6.72 1.09 30.19
C THR A 242 8.06 1.18 29.47
N TYR A 243 8.59 2.39 29.25
CA TYR A 243 9.92 2.61 28.69
C TYR A 243 11.03 1.97 29.52
N SER A 244 11.00 2.15 30.84
CA SER A 244 11.99 1.60 31.77
C SER A 244 12.03 0.06 31.73
N ARG A 245 10.86 -0.58 31.75
CA ARG A 245 10.71 -2.05 31.67
C ARG A 245 11.18 -2.61 30.32
N LEU A 246 10.99 -1.89 29.22
CA LEU A 246 11.41 -2.30 27.87
C LEU A 246 12.91 -2.14 27.60
N THR A 247 13.49 -1.03 28.08
CA THR A 247 14.84 -0.61 27.70
C THR A 247 15.90 -0.91 28.78
N GLY A 248 15.48 -1.17 30.01
CA GLY A 248 16.35 -1.24 31.19
C GLY A 248 16.93 0.11 31.63
N GLN A 249 16.55 1.22 30.99
CA GLN A 249 16.99 2.56 31.35
C GLN A 249 16.06 3.17 32.41
N GLY A 250 16.53 4.17 33.17
CA GLY A 250 15.71 4.83 34.18
C GLY A 250 14.50 5.52 33.57
N ALA A 251 13.33 5.43 34.22
CA ALA A 251 12.08 6.04 33.75
C ALA A 251 12.21 7.55 33.46
N SER A 252 13.03 8.27 34.24
CA SER A 252 13.34 9.70 34.03
C SER A 252 14.06 10.03 32.72
N ALA A 253 14.60 9.05 31.99
CA ALA A 253 15.18 9.24 30.66
C ALA A 253 14.12 9.21 29.53
N ALA A 254 12.94 8.63 29.78
CA ALA A 254 11.91 8.38 28.77
C ALA A 254 11.50 9.66 28.01
N PHE A 255 10.98 10.66 28.72
CA PHE A 255 10.53 11.91 28.11
C PHE A 255 11.67 12.75 27.51
N PRO A 256 12.81 12.99 28.20
CA PRO A 256 13.91 13.77 27.64
C PRO A 256 14.45 13.20 26.32
N THR A 257 14.64 11.88 26.21
CA THR A 257 15.17 11.26 24.98
C THR A 257 14.16 11.32 23.83
N PHE A 258 12.88 11.06 24.10
CA PHE A 258 11.80 11.18 23.11
C PHE A 258 11.63 12.63 22.61
N ASN A 259 11.54 13.59 23.53
CA ASN A 259 11.36 15.00 23.18
C ASN A 259 12.60 15.60 22.49
N ALA A 260 13.82 15.18 22.85
CA ALA A 260 15.04 15.60 22.16
C ALA A 260 15.08 15.13 20.69
N LEU A 261 14.54 13.94 20.39
CA LEU A 261 14.38 13.50 19.00
C LEU A 261 13.36 14.38 18.26
N LEU A 262 12.18 14.62 18.83
CA LEU A 262 11.17 15.50 18.22
C LEU A 262 11.72 16.92 17.99
N GLN A 263 12.50 17.46 18.92
CA GLN A 263 13.09 18.79 18.81
C GLN A 263 14.00 18.94 17.58
N LYS A 264 14.71 17.88 17.17
CA LYS A 264 15.55 17.90 15.95
C LYS A 264 14.73 18.03 14.66
N HIS A 265 13.53 17.46 14.62
CA HIS A 265 12.76 17.25 13.39
C HIS A 265 11.58 18.22 13.22
N ILE A 266 11.00 18.70 14.32
CA ILE A 266 9.81 19.56 14.31
C ILE A 266 9.93 20.81 15.21
N GLY A 267 11.15 21.12 15.66
CA GLY A 267 11.45 22.29 16.48
C GLY A 267 10.57 22.37 17.73
N SER A 268 10.19 23.58 18.14
CA SER A 268 9.13 23.82 19.14
C SER A 268 7.93 24.56 18.52
N PHE A 269 7.65 24.31 17.24
CA PHE A 269 6.63 25.04 16.50
C PHE A 269 5.22 24.59 16.88
N THR A 270 4.24 25.51 16.79
CA THR A 270 2.83 25.25 17.08
C THR A 270 1.97 25.12 15.81
N SER A 271 2.60 24.79 14.69
CA SER A 271 1.99 24.65 13.37
C SER A 271 2.28 23.29 12.72
N ASN A 272 2.55 22.27 13.55
CA ASN A 272 2.77 20.90 13.10
C ASN A 272 1.43 20.29 12.64
N ASN A 273 1.39 19.77 11.41
CA ASN A 273 0.19 19.16 10.85
C ASN A 273 0.53 17.80 10.21
N MET A 274 0.72 16.79 11.07
CA MET A 274 0.98 15.42 10.63
C MET A 274 -0.29 14.82 10.02
N LEU A 275 -0.17 13.94 9.03
CA LEU A 275 -1.31 13.19 8.46
C LEU A 275 -1.52 11.80 9.10
N ARG A 276 -0.60 11.35 9.96
CA ARG A 276 -0.65 10.07 10.68
C ARG A 276 -0.13 10.26 12.10
N ASP A 277 -0.58 9.41 13.02
CA ASP A 277 -0.09 9.41 14.40
C ASP A 277 1.31 8.81 14.56
N ASN A 278 1.74 8.01 13.58
CA ASN A 278 3.10 7.47 13.53
C ASN A 278 3.94 8.27 12.53
N ILE A 279 4.87 9.08 13.05
CA ILE A 279 5.85 9.83 12.27
C ILE A 279 7.22 9.14 12.19
N PHE A 280 7.37 7.99 12.84
CA PHE A 280 8.64 7.28 13.00
C PHE A 280 8.85 6.22 11.89
N PRO A 281 10.10 5.80 11.61
CA PRO A 281 11.34 6.27 12.22
C PRO A 281 11.79 7.64 11.69
N LEU A 282 12.34 8.43 12.60
CA LEU A 282 13.09 9.65 12.36
C LEU A 282 14.59 9.34 12.40
N PHE A 283 15.36 9.91 11.49
CA PHE A 283 16.80 9.64 11.37
C PHE A 283 17.61 10.94 11.48
N ASP A 284 18.86 10.90 11.93
CA ASP A 284 19.72 12.09 11.79
C ASP A 284 19.80 12.51 10.30
N PRO A 285 19.84 13.81 9.94
CA PRO A 285 19.64 14.24 8.55
C PRO A 285 20.55 13.58 7.51
N ALA A 286 21.79 13.22 7.89
CA ALA A 286 22.73 12.48 7.04
C ALA A 286 22.31 11.03 6.70
N GLN A 287 21.27 10.50 7.35
CA GLN A 287 20.68 9.18 7.14
C GLN A 287 19.29 9.24 6.49
N CYS A 288 18.69 10.43 6.37
CA CYS A 288 17.44 10.64 5.65
C CYS A 288 17.60 10.27 4.16
N LYS A 289 16.52 9.82 3.53
CA LYS A 289 16.52 9.37 2.13
C LYS A 289 15.26 9.76 1.39
N VAL A 290 15.41 10.17 0.14
CA VAL A 290 14.31 10.19 -0.83
C VAL A 290 14.33 8.88 -1.61
N VAL A 291 13.17 8.26 -1.77
CA VAL A 291 12.94 7.13 -2.68
C VAL A 291 12.07 7.64 -3.82
N LEU A 292 12.56 7.55 -5.05
CA LEU A 292 11.75 7.74 -6.25
C LEU A 292 11.12 6.43 -6.71
N THR A 293 9.98 6.53 -7.38
CA THR A 293 9.34 5.42 -8.08
C THR A 293 8.56 5.99 -9.27
N VAL A 294 8.97 5.65 -10.49
CA VAL A 294 8.18 5.94 -11.69
C VAL A 294 6.96 5.02 -11.72
N GLY A 295 5.78 5.60 -11.84
CA GLY A 295 4.51 4.90 -11.95
C GLY A 295 4.31 4.24 -13.32
N GLN A 296 3.22 3.49 -13.47
CA GLN A 296 2.82 3.03 -14.80
C GLN A 296 2.25 4.20 -15.59
N PRO A 297 2.60 4.37 -16.88
CA PRO A 297 2.04 5.41 -17.72
C PRO A 297 0.55 5.16 -17.98
N VAL A 298 -0.22 6.24 -18.06
CA VAL A 298 -1.55 6.27 -18.65
C VAL A 298 -1.39 6.68 -20.11
N GLU A 299 -1.79 5.79 -21.01
CA GLU A 299 -1.66 5.95 -22.45
C GLU A 299 -3.02 6.28 -23.07
N THR A 300 -3.12 7.43 -23.73
CA THR A 300 -4.31 7.84 -24.49
C THR A 300 -4.02 7.66 -25.99
N PRO A 301 -4.63 6.67 -26.68
CA PRO A 301 -4.40 6.46 -28.10
C PRO A 301 -4.79 7.67 -28.94
N VAL A 302 -3.92 8.02 -29.89
CA VAL A 302 -4.14 9.02 -30.93
C VAL A 302 -4.30 8.27 -32.27
N PRO A 303 -5.12 8.76 -33.22
CA PRO A 303 -5.28 8.09 -34.51
C PRO A 303 -3.93 7.80 -35.19
N ALA A 304 -3.79 6.55 -35.65
CA ALA A 304 -2.59 6.06 -36.32
C ALA A 304 -2.38 6.70 -37.70
N ASP A 305 -1.13 6.70 -38.18
CA ASP A 305 -0.85 7.05 -39.58
C ASP A 305 -1.61 6.09 -40.51
N PRO A 306 -2.39 6.60 -41.49
CA PRO A 306 -3.24 5.77 -42.34
C PRO A 306 -2.45 4.96 -43.38
N ALA A 307 -1.19 5.34 -43.63
CA ALA A 307 -0.29 4.66 -44.56
C ALA A 307 0.80 3.89 -43.80
N PRO A 308 1.10 2.63 -44.17
CA PRO A 308 2.24 1.93 -43.62
C PRO A 308 3.57 2.51 -44.13
N VAL A 309 4.63 2.31 -43.34
CA VAL A 309 6.01 2.59 -43.72
C VAL A 309 6.78 1.27 -43.80
N SER A 310 7.43 1.01 -44.94
CA SER A 310 8.19 -0.22 -45.17
C SER A 310 9.63 -0.08 -44.66
N PHE A 311 10.07 -1.01 -43.79
CA PHE A 311 11.43 -1.08 -43.27
C PHE A 311 12.11 -2.38 -43.71
N GLU A 312 13.41 -2.32 -44.00
CA GLU A 312 14.22 -3.52 -44.23
C GLU A 312 14.62 -4.14 -42.89
N VAL A 313 14.08 -5.31 -42.58
CA VAL A 313 14.21 -5.96 -41.27
C VAL A 313 14.42 -7.46 -41.45
N LYS A 314 15.17 -8.08 -40.53
CA LYS A 314 15.33 -9.54 -40.49
C LYS A 314 14.22 -10.14 -39.61
N PRO A 315 13.18 -10.80 -40.19
CA PRO A 315 12.03 -11.28 -39.42
C PRO A 315 12.35 -12.51 -38.57
N GLY A 316 13.43 -13.23 -38.84
CA GLY A 316 13.80 -14.40 -38.07
C GLY A 316 15.12 -14.98 -38.52
N ILE A 317 15.66 -15.90 -37.72
CA ILE A 317 16.99 -16.48 -37.97
C ILE A 317 17.04 -17.19 -39.33
N ALA A 318 15.95 -17.88 -39.71
CA ALA A 318 15.88 -18.71 -40.91
C ALA A 318 15.54 -17.94 -42.22
N CYS A 319 15.43 -16.62 -42.19
CA CYS A 319 15.18 -15.79 -43.37
C CYS A 319 16.23 -14.66 -43.50
N PRO A 320 16.52 -14.18 -44.71
CA PRO A 320 17.28 -12.95 -44.91
C PRO A 320 16.49 -11.73 -44.39
N ALA A 321 17.14 -10.56 -44.39
CA ALA A 321 16.40 -9.29 -44.28
C ALA A 321 15.58 -9.05 -45.55
N ASP A 322 14.42 -8.43 -45.39
CA ASP A 322 13.51 -8.07 -46.49
C ASP A 322 12.66 -6.86 -46.06
N LYS A 323 11.94 -6.24 -47.00
CA LYS A 323 11.07 -5.09 -46.71
C LYS A 323 9.73 -5.53 -46.15
N TYR A 324 9.37 -5.00 -44.99
CA TYR A 324 8.10 -5.26 -44.33
C TYR A 324 7.44 -3.96 -43.88
N ASP A 325 6.11 -3.91 -44.04
CA ASP A 325 5.29 -2.78 -43.64
C ASP A 325 5.03 -2.74 -42.13
N PHE A 326 5.10 -1.54 -41.57
CA PHE A 326 4.72 -1.22 -40.19
C PHE A 326 3.81 0.00 -40.17
N PHE A 327 2.85 0.00 -39.24
CA PHE A 327 1.96 1.12 -38.97
C PHE A 327 2.48 1.87 -37.75
N ARG A 328 2.68 3.18 -37.90
CA ARG A 328 3.04 4.04 -36.77
C ARG A 328 1.79 4.26 -35.91
N GLN A 329 1.92 3.97 -34.62
CA GLN A 329 0.92 4.30 -33.62
C GLN A 329 1.39 5.52 -32.83
N HIS A 330 0.41 6.32 -32.44
CA HIS A 330 0.60 7.54 -31.68
C HIS A 330 -0.20 7.45 -30.39
N GLN A 331 0.34 7.98 -29.31
CA GLN A 331 -0.35 8.11 -28.04
C GLN A 331 0.15 9.33 -27.28
N GLN A 332 -0.74 9.94 -26.51
CA GLN A 332 -0.32 10.83 -25.43
C GLN A 332 -0.04 10.00 -24.19
N VAL A 333 1.04 10.32 -23.49
CA VAL A 333 1.47 9.66 -22.27
C VAL A 333 1.36 10.63 -21.10
N GLU A 334 0.74 10.17 -20.02
CA GLU A 334 0.83 10.78 -18.70
C GLU A 334 1.52 9.79 -17.75
N VAL A 335 2.53 10.21 -17.01
CA VAL A 335 3.25 9.36 -16.04
C VAL A 335 3.38 10.07 -14.70
N PRO A 336 2.93 9.46 -13.59
CA PRO A 336 3.19 9.96 -12.25
C PRO A 336 4.54 9.43 -11.76
N ILE A 337 5.37 10.30 -11.17
CA ILE A 337 6.59 9.94 -10.47
C ILE A 337 6.39 10.26 -8.99
N TYR A 338 6.51 9.23 -8.14
CA TYR A 338 6.32 9.33 -6.70
C TYR A 338 7.67 9.54 -6.02
N ALA A 339 7.79 10.58 -5.20
CA ALA A 339 8.86 10.76 -4.23
C ALA A 339 8.35 10.42 -2.83
N ARG A 340 9.15 9.73 -2.03
CA ARG A 340 8.86 9.49 -0.60
C ARG A 340 10.10 9.73 0.25
N ALA A 341 9.98 10.60 1.24
CA ALA A 341 11.02 10.82 2.23
C ALA A 341 10.96 9.74 3.33
N ARG A 342 12.12 9.41 3.89
CA ARG A 342 12.34 8.44 4.97
C ARG A 342 13.30 9.06 5.98
N GLY A 343 12.95 8.98 7.27
CA GLY A 343 13.71 9.63 8.34
C GLY A 343 13.21 11.03 8.73
N THR A 344 12.23 11.57 8.01
CA THR A 344 11.66 12.91 8.23
C THR A 344 10.31 12.86 8.93
N ALA A 345 9.97 13.89 9.70
CA ALA A 345 8.68 14.07 10.35
C ALA A 345 7.68 14.78 9.44
N SER A 346 8.12 15.79 8.68
CA SER A 346 7.26 16.56 7.76
C SER A 346 8.09 17.12 6.59
N ALA A 347 8.45 16.24 5.65
CA ALA A 347 9.24 16.63 4.50
C ALA A 347 8.57 17.67 3.58
N VAL A 348 9.37 18.63 3.10
CA VAL A 348 9.05 19.46 1.92
C VAL A 348 9.87 18.98 0.73
N PHE A 349 9.31 19.07 -0.48
CA PHE A 349 9.93 18.54 -1.70
C PHE A 349 10.28 19.64 -2.70
N ARG A 350 11.48 19.54 -3.27
CA ARG A 350 11.92 20.31 -4.44
C ARG A 350 12.13 19.35 -5.61
N TRP A 351 11.52 19.65 -6.75
CA TRP A 351 11.58 18.82 -7.94
C TRP A 351 12.42 19.51 -9.03
N GLU A 352 13.16 18.72 -9.79
CA GLU A 352 13.85 19.14 -11.00
C GLU A 352 13.54 18.19 -12.16
N ILE A 353 13.36 18.75 -13.35
CA ILE A 353 13.30 18.02 -14.62
C ILE A 353 14.51 18.48 -15.42
N GLU A 354 15.43 17.57 -15.74
CA GLU A 354 16.67 17.89 -16.47
C GLU A 354 17.51 19.02 -15.82
N GLY A 355 17.52 19.05 -14.48
CA GLY A 355 18.20 20.08 -13.69
C GLY A 355 17.46 21.44 -13.62
N VAL A 356 16.32 21.59 -14.31
CA VAL A 356 15.46 22.76 -14.19
C VAL A 356 14.51 22.56 -13.02
N THR A 357 14.65 23.39 -11.98
CA THR A 357 13.72 23.36 -10.82
C THR A 357 12.29 23.69 -11.26
N VAL A 358 11.35 22.83 -10.86
CA VAL A 358 9.93 22.95 -11.15
C VAL A 358 9.11 23.14 -9.87
N ALA A 359 8.18 24.09 -9.91
CA ALA A 359 7.57 24.66 -8.70
C ALA A 359 6.03 24.64 -8.68
N VAL A 360 5.36 24.46 -9.81
CA VAL A 360 3.89 24.57 -9.88
C VAL A 360 3.20 23.36 -9.26
N ARG A 361 2.31 23.65 -8.30
CA ARG A 361 1.55 22.68 -7.49
C ARG A 361 0.05 22.84 -7.71
N ASN A 362 -0.69 21.73 -7.54
CA ASN A 362 -2.16 21.65 -7.60
C ASN A 362 -2.80 22.14 -8.91
N GLN A 363 -2.00 22.26 -9.97
CA GLN A 363 -2.43 22.59 -11.33
C GLN A 363 -1.32 22.16 -12.31
N PHE A 364 -1.68 22.00 -13.59
CA PHE A 364 -0.71 21.76 -14.65
C PHE A 364 -0.13 23.05 -15.24
N THR A 365 1.15 23.02 -15.65
CA THR A 365 1.81 24.06 -16.45
C THR A 365 2.77 23.44 -17.46
N ASN A 366 3.28 24.23 -18.41
CA ASN A 366 4.20 23.75 -19.44
C ASN A 366 5.67 24.03 -19.08
N ILE A 367 6.58 23.14 -19.50
CA ILE A 367 8.02 23.34 -19.48
C ILE A 367 8.65 22.86 -20.80
N THR A 368 9.64 23.61 -21.28
CA THR A 368 10.53 23.20 -22.38
C THR A 368 11.83 22.69 -21.79
N VAL A 369 12.23 21.47 -22.13
CA VAL A 369 13.52 20.88 -21.70
C VAL A 369 14.37 20.48 -22.90
N ASN A 370 15.69 20.62 -22.75
CA ASN A 370 16.68 20.41 -23.82
C ASN A 370 17.07 18.93 -23.95
N VAL A 371 16.08 18.09 -24.22
CA VAL A 371 16.21 16.65 -24.45
C VAL A 371 15.75 16.31 -25.86
N PRO A 372 16.49 15.48 -26.61
CA PRO A 372 16.07 15.07 -27.94
C PRO A 372 14.83 14.17 -27.89
N SER A 373 13.79 14.56 -28.62
CA SER A 373 12.70 13.67 -29.00
C SER A 373 13.16 12.78 -30.14
N THR A 374 12.98 11.47 -30.02
CA THR A 374 13.48 10.49 -30.98
C THR A 374 12.47 9.38 -31.27
N VAL A 375 12.52 8.82 -32.48
CA VAL A 375 11.79 7.60 -32.83
C VAL A 375 12.79 6.52 -33.21
N LYS A 376 12.70 5.36 -32.55
CA LYS A 376 13.45 4.16 -32.93
C LYS A 376 12.62 3.36 -33.94
N ASN A 377 13.15 3.21 -35.14
CA ASN A 377 12.49 2.53 -36.24
C ASN A 377 12.68 1.00 -36.17
N PRO A 378 11.83 0.21 -36.85
CA PRO A 378 11.95 -1.26 -36.90
C PRO A 378 13.28 -1.77 -37.47
N ASP A 379 13.96 -0.99 -38.33
CA ASP A 379 15.31 -1.29 -38.84
C ASP A 379 16.43 -1.05 -37.80
N GLY A 380 16.08 -0.59 -36.59
CA GLY A 380 16.98 -0.33 -35.49
C GLY A 380 17.61 1.07 -35.50
N LYS A 381 17.38 1.89 -36.53
CA LYS A 381 17.88 3.27 -36.58
C LYS A 381 17.04 4.18 -35.69
N THR A 382 17.68 5.18 -35.10
CA THR A 382 17.01 6.22 -34.31
C THR A 382 17.01 7.52 -35.10
N GLN A 383 15.83 8.13 -35.26
CA GLN A 383 15.66 9.45 -35.88
C GLN A 383 15.36 10.49 -34.81
N THR A 384 16.08 11.60 -34.81
CA THR A 384 15.73 12.77 -33.99
C THR A 384 14.60 13.57 -34.66
N ILE A 385 13.56 13.86 -33.89
CA ILE A 385 12.37 14.61 -34.31
C ILE A 385 12.50 16.08 -33.88
N ALA A 386 12.99 16.31 -32.67
CA ALA A 386 13.28 17.63 -32.11
C ALA A 386 14.44 17.53 -31.11
N ASN A 387 15.19 18.62 -30.91
CA ASN A 387 16.27 18.70 -29.90
C ASN A 387 15.77 19.16 -28.52
N MET A 388 14.54 19.66 -28.45
CA MET A 388 13.87 20.08 -27.22
C MET A 388 12.45 19.52 -27.22
N VAL A 389 11.91 19.25 -26.03
CA VAL A 389 10.51 18.80 -25.86
C VAL A 389 9.74 19.77 -24.99
N ASN A 390 8.49 20.04 -25.41
CA ASN A 390 7.49 20.73 -24.59
C ASN A 390 6.63 19.66 -23.93
N ILE A 391 6.67 19.62 -22.61
CA ILE A 391 5.83 18.75 -21.78
C ILE A 391 5.03 19.61 -20.81
N GLN A 392 3.95 19.02 -20.31
CA GLN A 392 3.15 19.58 -19.23
C GLN A 392 3.52 18.86 -17.93
N TYR A 393 3.59 19.57 -16.80
CA TYR A 393 3.85 19.00 -15.49
C TYR A 393 2.95 19.61 -14.41
N GLY A 394 2.71 18.87 -13.34
CA GLY A 394 2.02 19.35 -12.14
C GLY A 394 2.48 18.57 -10.91
N ILE A 395 2.63 19.25 -9.78
CA ILE A 395 3.07 18.63 -8.52
C ILE A 395 1.89 18.53 -7.53
N LEU A 396 1.74 17.39 -6.87
CA LEU A 396 0.86 17.20 -5.72
C LEU A 396 1.70 16.74 -4.53
N ASP A 397 1.85 17.63 -3.54
CA ASP A 397 2.49 17.29 -2.28
C ASP A 397 1.49 16.54 -1.38
N THR A 398 1.97 15.49 -0.70
CA THR A 398 1.23 14.80 0.37
C THR A 398 1.90 15.12 1.71
N TRP A 399 2.00 14.16 2.64
CA TRP A 399 2.84 14.30 3.84
C TRP A 399 4.32 14.03 3.48
N ASN A 400 4.94 12.98 4.02
CA ASN A 400 6.31 12.56 3.69
C ASN A 400 6.47 11.99 2.26
N GLY A 401 5.71 12.50 1.28
CA GLY A 401 5.83 12.16 -0.13
C GLY A 401 5.23 13.23 -1.03
N SER A 402 5.65 13.27 -2.28
CA SER A 402 5.18 14.20 -3.31
C SER A 402 5.05 13.45 -4.63
N VAL A 403 4.20 13.93 -5.53
CA VAL A 403 3.97 13.31 -6.84
C VAL A 403 4.17 14.36 -7.94
N LEU A 404 5.09 14.09 -8.86
CA LEU A 404 5.25 14.86 -10.09
C LEU A 404 4.53 14.12 -11.23
N TYR A 405 3.51 14.74 -11.80
CA TYR A 405 2.87 14.28 -13.02
C TYR A 405 3.60 14.89 -14.22
N LEU A 406 3.93 14.08 -15.22
CA LEU A 406 4.45 14.51 -16.51
C LEU A 406 3.49 14.08 -17.62
N LYS A 407 3.21 14.96 -18.57
CA LYS A 407 2.27 14.71 -19.67
C LYS A 407 2.80 15.25 -21.00
N THR A 408 2.69 14.44 -22.04
CA THR A 408 3.18 14.79 -23.38
C THR A 408 2.18 15.69 -24.12
N LEU A 409 2.65 16.84 -24.62
CA LEU A 409 1.82 17.75 -25.42
C LEU A 409 1.77 17.36 -26.91
N THR A 410 2.80 16.67 -27.40
CA THR A 410 2.89 16.13 -28.78
C THR A 410 2.89 14.60 -28.76
N SER A 411 2.70 13.97 -29.92
CA SER A 411 2.72 12.50 -30.04
C SER A 411 3.69 12.00 -31.12
N ASP A 412 4.71 12.80 -31.43
CA ASP A 412 5.56 12.62 -32.61
C ASP A 412 6.91 11.96 -32.32
N GLY A 413 7.29 11.79 -31.05
CA GLY A 413 8.54 11.13 -30.69
C GLY A 413 8.73 10.93 -29.18
N ASN A 414 9.62 9.99 -28.86
CA ASN A 414 9.87 9.48 -27.52
C ASN A 414 11.03 10.23 -26.86
N CYS A 415 10.95 10.43 -25.56
CA CYS A 415 12.07 10.95 -24.77
C CYS A 415 12.19 10.20 -23.43
N SER A 416 13.38 10.22 -22.84
CA SER A 416 13.59 9.87 -21.43
C SER A 416 13.96 11.15 -20.71
N LEU A 417 13.37 11.41 -19.54
CA LEU A 417 13.62 12.60 -18.74
C LEU A 417 14.24 12.21 -17.40
N LYS A 418 15.41 12.77 -17.10
CA LYS A 418 15.99 12.69 -15.76
C LYS A 418 15.18 13.56 -14.80
N ILE A 419 14.55 12.91 -13.83
CA ILE A 419 13.78 13.54 -12.77
C ILE A 419 14.60 13.48 -11.49
N THR A 420 14.64 14.57 -10.72
CA THR A 420 15.25 14.61 -9.40
C THR A 420 14.24 15.13 -8.39
N ALA A 421 14.15 14.46 -7.24
CA ALA A 421 13.45 14.99 -6.06
C ALA A 421 14.46 15.15 -4.92
N ALA A 422 14.49 16.34 -4.34
CA ALA A 422 15.17 16.65 -3.10
C ALA A 422 14.13 16.87 -1.98
N ALA A 423 14.46 16.54 -0.74
CA ALA A 423 13.61 16.74 0.42
C ALA A 423 14.42 17.09 1.68
N SER A 424 13.82 17.88 2.55
CA SER A 424 14.29 18.24 3.89
C SER A 424 13.10 18.46 4.83
N GLU A 425 13.32 18.62 6.13
CA GLU A 425 12.25 18.96 7.09
C GLU A 425 11.67 20.35 6.83
N GLY A 426 10.36 20.43 6.59
CA GLY A 426 9.68 21.67 6.23
C GLY A 426 9.63 22.74 7.32
N THR A 427 9.84 22.36 8.58
CA THR A 427 9.80 23.29 9.72
C THR A 427 11.19 23.66 10.25
N ILE A 428 12.23 22.90 9.93
CA ILE A 428 13.59 23.13 10.42
C ILE A 428 14.35 24.02 9.43
N GLY A 429 14.52 25.29 9.79
CA GLY A 429 15.24 26.25 8.97
C GLY A 429 16.70 25.84 8.74
N GLY A 430 17.06 25.57 7.48
CA GLY A 430 18.41 25.16 7.10
C GLY A 430 18.71 23.66 7.21
N ASP A 431 17.70 22.81 7.37
CA ASP A 431 17.85 21.35 7.27
C ASP A 431 18.40 20.94 5.89
N PRO A 432 19.45 20.09 5.82
CA PRO A 432 20.09 19.76 4.54
C PRO A 432 19.18 18.89 3.66
N GLU A 433 19.06 19.27 2.38
CA GLU A 433 18.35 18.46 1.40
C GLU A 433 19.06 17.11 1.17
N VAL A 434 18.28 16.02 1.23
CA VAL A 434 18.63 14.71 0.69
C VAL A 434 17.89 14.49 -0.62
N SER A 435 18.54 13.90 -1.64
CA SER A 435 17.95 13.78 -2.98
C SER A 435 18.13 12.42 -3.62
N ALA A 436 17.27 12.14 -4.60
CA ALA A 436 17.36 10.99 -5.50
C ALA A 436 16.98 11.42 -6.92
N SER A 437 17.58 10.75 -7.91
CA SER A 437 17.22 10.90 -9.33
C SER A 437 16.80 9.55 -9.93
N ASP A 438 15.90 9.59 -10.91
CA ASP A 438 15.45 8.45 -11.72
C ASP A 438 15.12 8.93 -13.15
N GLU A 439 14.86 8.01 -14.08
CA GLU A 439 14.49 8.33 -15.48
C GLU A 439 13.03 7.99 -15.79
N ALA A 440 12.28 8.98 -16.28
CA ALA A 440 10.90 8.82 -16.73
C ALA A 440 10.83 8.73 -18.27
N GLY A 441 10.53 7.54 -18.79
CA GLY A 441 10.36 7.30 -20.22
C GLY A 441 8.96 7.71 -20.72
N LEU A 442 8.92 8.62 -21.70
CA LEU A 442 7.71 9.07 -22.38
C LEU A 442 7.68 8.51 -23.81
N THR A 443 7.00 7.38 -24.01
CA THR A 443 6.87 6.69 -25.30
C THR A 443 5.57 7.10 -26.00
N THR A 444 5.62 8.09 -26.88
CA THR A 444 4.46 8.55 -27.66
C THR A 444 4.29 7.84 -29.01
N VAL A 445 5.35 7.22 -29.53
CA VAL A 445 5.41 6.55 -30.82
C VAL A 445 5.90 5.12 -30.67
N PHE A 446 5.14 4.18 -31.23
CA PHE A 446 5.55 2.79 -31.38
C PHE A 446 5.09 2.23 -32.74
N TRP A 447 5.66 1.09 -33.15
CA TRP A 447 5.44 0.50 -34.46
C TRP A 447 4.66 -0.81 -34.35
N LEU A 448 3.50 -0.90 -35.01
CA LEU A 448 2.76 -2.14 -35.15
C LEU A 448 3.13 -2.86 -36.46
N PRO A 449 3.47 -4.16 -36.42
CA PRO A 449 3.83 -4.91 -37.61
C PRO A 449 2.62 -5.17 -38.52
N GLY A 450 2.81 -4.97 -39.82
CA GLY A 450 1.86 -5.32 -40.86
C GLY A 450 1.64 -6.82 -41.00
N VAL A 451 0.67 -7.20 -41.84
CA VAL A 451 0.23 -8.59 -42.00
C VAL A 451 1.36 -9.50 -42.50
N GLU A 452 2.16 -9.03 -43.48
CA GLU A 452 3.27 -9.84 -44.01
C GLU A 452 4.42 -9.99 -43.02
N MET A 453 4.69 -9.01 -42.15
CA MET A 453 5.67 -9.16 -41.06
C MET A 453 5.21 -10.22 -40.06
N LYS A 454 3.94 -10.20 -39.66
CA LYS A 454 3.34 -11.21 -38.76
C LYS A 454 3.38 -12.62 -39.37
N LYS A 455 3.18 -12.77 -40.69
CA LYS A 455 3.36 -14.03 -41.42
C LYS A 455 4.83 -14.46 -41.48
N ALA A 456 5.73 -13.52 -41.78
CA ALA A 456 7.16 -13.77 -41.85
C ALA A 456 7.73 -14.22 -40.50
N TRP A 457 7.33 -13.61 -39.38
CA TRP A 457 7.71 -14.08 -38.04
C TRP A 457 7.40 -15.56 -37.80
N LYS A 458 6.21 -16.02 -38.17
CA LYS A 458 5.81 -17.44 -38.06
C LYS A 458 6.64 -18.34 -38.98
N ARG A 459 6.85 -17.92 -40.23
CA ARG A 459 7.61 -18.68 -41.26
C ARG A 459 9.11 -18.76 -40.95
N CYS A 460 9.69 -17.67 -40.45
CA CYS A 460 11.13 -17.45 -40.31
C CYS A 460 11.67 -17.82 -38.91
N ASN A 461 10.78 -18.14 -37.96
CA ASN A 461 11.14 -18.67 -36.65
C ASN A 461 10.31 -19.93 -36.29
N PRO A 462 10.32 -20.99 -37.12
CA PRO A 462 9.53 -22.19 -36.88
C PRO A 462 9.92 -22.91 -35.58
N PHE A 463 11.14 -22.65 -35.08
CA PHE A 463 11.60 -23.09 -33.77
C PHE A 463 10.69 -22.63 -32.63
N TYR A 464 10.37 -21.33 -32.52
CA TYR A 464 9.60 -20.82 -31.38
C TYR A 464 8.17 -21.38 -31.34
N GLY A 465 7.52 -21.51 -32.50
CA GLY A 465 6.20 -22.17 -32.58
C GLY A 465 6.23 -23.66 -32.22
N THR A 466 7.34 -24.35 -32.54
CA THR A 466 7.55 -25.74 -32.13
C THR A 466 7.78 -25.84 -30.63
N VAL A 467 8.73 -25.06 -30.09
CA VAL A 467 9.12 -25.07 -28.67
C VAL A 467 7.95 -24.71 -27.76
N ASP A 468 7.18 -23.67 -28.08
CA ASP A 468 6.00 -23.26 -27.30
C ASP A 468 4.96 -24.39 -27.22
N THR A 469 4.55 -24.93 -28.38
CA THR A 469 3.57 -26.03 -28.46
C THR A 469 4.07 -27.29 -27.72
N THR A 470 5.34 -27.65 -27.90
CA THR A 470 5.93 -28.86 -27.32
C THR A 470 6.18 -28.71 -25.82
N LEU A 471 6.65 -27.56 -25.32
CA LEU A 471 6.82 -27.33 -23.88
C LEU A 471 5.48 -27.22 -23.15
N TRP A 472 4.48 -26.57 -23.73
CA TRP A 472 3.14 -26.52 -23.13
C TRP A 472 2.51 -27.91 -23.06
N GLY A 473 2.61 -28.70 -24.14
CA GLY A 473 2.18 -30.09 -24.19
C GLY A 473 2.93 -31.01 -23.22
N LEU A 474 4.25 -30.86 -23.09
CA LEU A 474 5.08 -31.59 -22.12
C LEU A 474 4.69 -31.23 -20.68
N SER A 475 4.55 -29.94 -20.36
CA SER A 475 4.20 -29.45 -19.03
C SER A 475 2.82 -29.98 -18.58
N ALA A 476 1.81 -29.90 -19.46
CA ALA A 476 0.48 -30.45 -19.19
C ALA A 476 0.51 -31.96 -18.93
N ARG A 477 1.25 -32.72 -19.76
CA ARG A 477 1.38 -34.18 -19.63
C ARG A 477 2.18 -34.60 -18.40
N LEU A 478 3.28 -33.93 -18.08
CA LEU A 478 4.09 -34.23 -16.89
C LEU A 478 3.34 -33.86 -15.60
N SER A 479 2.51 -32.82 -15.63
CA SER A 479 1.61 -32.48 -14.52
C SER A 479 0.52 -33.55 -14.31
N ASP A 480 -0.12 -34.03 -15.38
CA ASP A 480 -1.05 -35.16 -15.32
C ASP A 480 -0.35 -36.43 -14.76
N LEU A 481 0.81 -36.80 -15.30
CA LEU A 481 1.60 -37.94 -14.84
C LEU A 481 2.01 -37.86 -13.36
N LYS A 482 2.37 -36.67 -12.86
CA LYS A 482 2.76 -36.46 -11.47
C LYS A 482 1.59 -36.64 -10.48
N ASN A 483 0.36 -36.38 -10.94
CA ASN A 483 -0.83 -36.33 -10.09
C ASN A 483 -1.75 -37.57 -10.25
N ARG A 484 -1.34 -38.58 -11.02
CA ARG A 484 -2.08 -39.83 -11.18
C ARG A 484 -1.79 -40.83 -10.06
N PRO A 485 -2.82 -41.56 -9.55
CA PRO A 485 -2.62 -42.64 -8.59
C PRO A 485 -2.07 -43.93 -9.22
N ASP A 486 -2.34 -44.16 -10.51
CA ASP A 486 -1.93 -45.36 -11.26
C ASP A 486 -0.79 -45.06 -12.26
N PRO A 487 0.10 -46.05 -12.55
CA PRO A 487 1.17 -45.88 -13.52
C PRO A 487 0.62 -45.65 -14.95
N PRO A 488 1.30 -44.83 -15.76
CA PRO A 488 0.84 -44.48 -17.10
C PRO A 488 0.96 -45.63 -18.10
N SER A 489 0.06 -45.63 -19.09
CA SER A 489 0.17 -46.55 -20.23
C SER A 489 1.47 -46.32 -21.01
N GLU A 490 2.03 -47.39 -21.60
CA GLU A 490 3.20 -47.33 -22.47
C GLU A 490 3.01 -46.32 -23.62
N ARG A 491 1.80 -46.22 -24.18
CA ARG A 491 1.42 -45.22 -25.18
C ARG A 491 1.57 -43.77 -24.65
N THR A 492 1.25 -43.53 -23.38
CA THR A 492 1.43 -42.22 -22.73
C THR A 492 2.92 -41.89 -22.57
N VAL A 493 3.73 -42.88 -22.16
CA VAL A 493 5.19 -42.73 -22.02
C VAL A 493 5.83 -42.44 -23.39
N LEU A 494 5.49 -43.20 -24.42
CA LEU A 494 5.96 -42.98 -25.79
C LEU A 494 5.62 -41.58 -26.32
N GLN A 495 4.44 -41.04 -26.00
CA GLN A 495 4.08 -39.66 -26.38
C GLN A 495 4.88 -38.58 -25.65
N VAL A 496 5.38 -38.85 -24.43
CA VAL A 496 6.32 -37.96 -23.74
C VAL A 496 7.70 -38.04 -24.38
N VAL A 497 8.19 -39.25 -24.68
CA VAL A 497 9.48 -39.46 -25.37
C VAL A 497 9.49 -38.79 -26.75
N GLU A 498 8.43 -38.94 -27.53
CA GLU A 498 8.26 -38.27 -28.83
C GLU A 498 8.29 -36.74 -28.70
N ALA A 499 7.60 -36.17 -27.72
CA ALA A 499 7.61 -34.73 -27.48
C ALA A 499 9.01 -34.22 -27.05
N VAL A 500 9.75 -34.98 -26.24
CA VAL A 500 11.16 -34.67 -25.91
C VAL A 500 12.04 -34.73 -27.17
N HIS A 501 11.87 -35.73 -28.03
CA HIS A 501 12.58 -35.84 -29.31
C HIS A 501 12.27 -34.68 -30.26
N GLN A 502 11.02 -34.22 -30.32
CA GLN A 502 10.63 -33.06 -31.14
C GLN A 502 11.26 -31.76 -30.62
N LEU A 503 11.35 -31.59 -29.29
CA LEU A 503 12.03 -30.46 -28.68
C LEU A 503 13.53 -30.47 -29.00
N ASP A 504 14.21 -31.61 -28.82
CA ASP A 504 15.64 -31.76 -29.12
C ASP A 504 15.93 -31.53 -30.62
N ALA A 505 15.12 -32.11 -31.51
CA ALA A 505 15.21 -31.86 -32.95
C ALA A 505 14.92 -30.40 -33.35
N ALA A 506 14.13 -29.66 -32.57
CA ALA A 506 13.94 -28.22 -32.75
C ALA A 506 15.19 -27.44 -32.29
N VAL A 507 15.75 -27.79 -31.13
CA VAL A 507 16.97 -27.22 -30.55
C VAL A 507 18.16 -27.39 -31.48
N VAL A 508 18.39 -28.59 -32.04
CA VAL A 508 19.43 -28.85 -33.05
C VAL A 508 19.29 -27.95 -34.28
N ARG A 509 18.06 -27.78 -34.78
CA ARG A 509 17.77 -26.92 -35.95
C ARG A 509 18.03 -25.44 -35.65
N TYR A 510 17.65 -24.96 -34.46
CA TYR A 510 17.91 -23.57 -34.05
C TYR A 510 19.39 -23.30 -33.77
N ALA A 511 20.09 -24.21 -33.09
CA ALA A 511 21.52 -24.16 -32.86
C ALA A 511 22.28 -24.00 -34.19
N LYS A 512 21.99 -24.87 -35.16
CA LYS A 512 22.57 -24.78 -36.52
C LYS A 512 22.25 -23.46 -37.23
N ALA A 513 21.01 -22.98 -37.15
CA ALA A 513 20.59 -21.74 -37.83
C ALA A 513 21.16 -20.46 -37.17
N GLY A 514 21.33 -20.47 -35.85
CA GLY A 514 21.87 -19.35 -35.07
C GLY A 514 23.40 -19.31 -34.96
N HIS A 515 24.10 -20.33 -35.48
CA HIS A 515 25.53 -20.56 -35.25
C HIS A 515 25.89 -20.71 -33.74
N LEU A 516 25.04 -21.43 -33.01
CA LEU A 516 25.20 -21.78 -31.60
C LEU A 516 25.37 -23.29 -31.44
N THR A 517 25.86 -23.73 -30.27
CA THR A 517 25.79 -25.14 -29.86
C THR A 517 24.41 -25.48 -29.30
N THR A 518 24.03 -26.76 -29.33
CA THR A 518 22.80 -27.25 -28.68
C THR A 518 22.80 -26.99 -27.17
N THR A 519 23.95 -27.14 -26.51
CA THR A 519 24.14 -26.85 -25.09
C THR A 519 23.85 -25.38 -24.75
N GLU A 520 24.32 -24.44 -25.57
CA GLU A 520 23.99 -23.02 -25.38
C GLU A 520 22.50 -22.76 -25.54
N VAL A 521 21.86 -23.33 -26.57
CA VAL A 521 20.41 -23.17 -26.79
C VAL A 521 19.59 -23.77 -25.65
N MET A 522 19.94 -24.96 -25.14
CA MET A 522 19.29 -25.55 -23.97
C MET A 522 19.44 -24.69 -22.71
N LYS A 523 20.63 -24.11 -22.49
CA LYS A 523 20.86 -23.16 -21.39
C LYS A 523 19.98 -21.91 -21.52
N GLN A 524 19.77 -21.43 -22.74
CA GLN A 524 18.89 -20.29 -23.02
C GLN A 524 17.40 -20.61 -22.78
N ILE A 525 16.94 -21.82 -23.10
CA ILE A 525 15.56 -22.27 -22.80
C ILE A 525 15.34 -22.42 -21.28
N GLY A 526 16.34 -22.94 -20.56
CA GLY A 526 16.26 -23.13 -19.11
C GLY A 526 16.43 -21.86 -18.26
N THR A 527 16.67 -20.70 -18.87
CA THR A 527 16.85 -19.42 -18.19
C THR A 527 15.76 -18.45 -18.65
N VAL A 528 14.98 -17.92 -17.72
CA VAL A 528 13.99 -16.86 -18.04
C VAL A 528 14.76 -15.67 -18.65
N GLY A 529 14.27 -15.13 -19.77
CA GLY A 529 14.96 -14.08 -20.54
C GLY A 529 16.24 -14.52 -21.30
N GLY A 530 16.66 -15.79 -21.17
CA GLY A 530 17.94 -16.27 -21.67
C GLY A 530 18.08 -16.38 -23.19
N LEU A 531 16.98 -16.43 -23.95
CA LEU A 531 16.98 -16.57 -25.42
C LEU A 531 17.51 -15.30 -26.10
N ARG A 532 18.78 -15.35 -26.53
CA ARG A 532 19.48 -14.19 -27.08
C ARG A 532 19.19 -13.99 -28.56
N SER A 533 18.45 -12.92 -28.86
CA SER A 533 18.52 -12.25 -30.15
C SER A 533 19.90 -11.60 -30.34
N LYS A 534 20.36 -11.44 -31.59
CA LYS A 534 21.57 -10.65 -31.90
C LYS A 534 21.33 -9.13 -31.81
N TYR A 535 20.08 -8.73 -31.61
CA TYR A 535 19.69 -7.38 -31.20
C TYR A 535 19.56 -7.35 -29.67
N PRO A 536 20.01 -6.29 -28.97
CA PRO A 536 19.84 -6.19 -27.54
C PRO A 536 18.35 -6.23 -27.18
N LEU A 537 18.00 -7.12 -26.26
CA LEU A 537 16.70 -7.09 -25.58
C LEU A 537 16.56 -5.74 -24.86
N ALA A 538 15.33 -5.24 -24.76
CA ALA A 538 15.01 -4.26 -23.71
C ALA A 538 15.33 -4.88 -22.35
N ALA A 539 15.67 -4.07 -21.35
CA ALA A 539 15.94 -4.55 -20.00
C ALA A 539 14.79 -5.46 -19.52
N GLU A 540 15.12 -6.58 -18.86
CA GLU A 540 14.11 -7.51 -18.36
C GLU A 540 13.14 -6.78 -17.42
N PRO A 541 11.81 -6.95 -17.58
CA PRO A 541 10.89 -6.52 -16.55
C PRO A 541 11.13 -7.34 -15.29
N ASP A 542 11.26 -6.68 -14.14
CA ASP A 542 11.45 -7.31 -12.84
C ASP A 542 10.27 -8.25 -12.50
N LEU A 543 10.50 -9.56 -12.67
CA LEU A 543 9.50 -10.60 -12.44
C LEU A 543 9.23 -10.90 -10.96
N THR A 544 9.89 -10.20 -10.01
CA THR A 544 9.51 -10.31 -8.58
C THR A 544 8.11 -9.75 -8.29
N ARG A 545 7.52 -8.99 -9.22
CA ARG A 545 6.21 -8.33 -9.06
C ARG A 545 4.98 -9.13 -9.51
N LEU A 546 5.13 -10.38 -9.95
CA LEU A 546 4.00 -11.23 -10.38
C LEU A 546 3.79 -12.49 -9.53
N ARG A 547 3.08 -12.32 -8.41
CA ARG A 547 1.96 -13.24 -8.09
C ARG A 547 0.82 -12.57 -7.33
N ILE A 548 -0.38 -13.00 -7.68
CA ILE A 548 -1.66 -12.36 -7.41
C ILE A 548 -2.34 -13.00 -6.19
N ARG A 549 -3.18 -12.22 -5.50
CA ARG A 549 -4.04 -12.65 -4.38
C ARG A 549 -4.90 -13.86 -4.75
N THR A 550 -5.08 -14.79 -3.81
CA THR A 550 -6.24 -15.68 -3.78
C THR A 550 -7.24 -15.17 -2.74
N VAL A 551 -8.47 -14.91 -3.18
CA VAL A 551 -9.64 -14.59 -2.33
C VAL A 551 -10.65 -15.75 -2.46
N GLU A 552 -11.60 -15.78 -1.53
CA GLU A 552 -12.30 -16.96 -1.01
C GLU A 552 -13.41 -17.56 -1.89
N LYS A 553 -14.03 -18.61 -1.32
CA LYS A 553 -15.09 -19.46 -1.88
C LYS A 553 -16.42 -18.75 -2.15
N GLY A 554 -17.17 -19.31 -3.09
CA GLY A 554 -18.64 -19.42 -3.02
C GLY A 554 -19.31 -19.66 -4.38
N PRO A 555 -20.54 -20.18 -4.44
CA PRO A 555 -21.34 -20.86 -3.40
C PRO A 555 -21.61 -22.35 -3.73
N GLU A 556 -22.06 -23.12 -2.74
CA GLU A 556 -22.64 -24.46 -2.97
C GLU A 556 -24.08 -24.37 -3.47
N SER A 557 -24.48 -25.27 -4.40
CA SER A 557 -25.90 -25.52 -4.68
C SER A 557 -26.21 -26.99 -4.99
N LYS A 558 -26.82 -27.62 -3.98
CA LYS A 558 -27.82 -28.72 -3.99
C LYS A 558 -27.58 -30.01 -4.80
N LYS A 559 -27.62 -31.13 -4.07
CA LYS A 559 -27.93 -32.49 -4.57
C LYS A 559 -29.41 -32.67 -4.90
N TYR A 560 -29.67 -33.42 -5.97
CA TYR A 560 -30.83 -34.27 -6.31
C TYR A 560 -30.28 -35.32 -7.31
N ASP A 561 -30.52 -36.65 -7.28
CA ASP A 561 -31.24 -37.52 -6.33
C ASP A 561 -30.63 -38.95 -6.35
N SER A 562 -30.50 -39.59 -5.18
CA SER A 562 -30.65 -41.05 -4.91
C SER A 562 -30.31 -41.38 -3.45
#